data_AF-A0A958BLP7-F1
#
_entry.id   AF-A0A958BLP7-F1
#
_cell.length_a   1.000
_cell.length_b   1.000
_cell.length_c   1.000
_cell.angle_alpha   90.00
_cell.angle_beta   90.00
_cell.angle_gamma   90.00
#
_symmetry.space_group_name_H-M   'P 1'
#
loop_
_entity.id
_entity.type
_entity.pdbx_description
1 polymer ?
#
loop_
_entity_poly.entity_id
_entity_poly.type
_entity_poly.pdbx_seq_one_letter_code
_entity_poly.pdbx_strand_id
1 'polypeptide(L)'
;TAQTPTSYEDICALVPDDYEILGQDPAFLEPLEEFTDTSAPVIYDAPRVDVPGFYPKSPPEWFVGASLAQIIDQGFPILPDDQIPGDGEEGFYLNYSTKYIGTFLDPDRRYTDLAVVRIKAPRTPATEEGEAVDPVNDQVRYWSVCVHQMSNINYLWGCAYDGQFKPDPGSTDQITIVFSNESDRPAGLCSPLENGKPTGSCQYNWMPYASSTPLILMRQLTPNPDFAQAALFYEGDPNDSDALAAHMGAYFPRSTYCSNLAWYRHRCTR
;
A
#
# COMPACT_ATOMS: atom_id res chain seq x y z
N THR A 1 24.36 -1.87 32.19
CA THR A 1 24.72 -1.93 30.76
C THR A 1 24.04 -3.16 30.19
N ALA A 2 22.85 -2.99 29.61
CA ALA A 2 22.14 -4.10 28.97
C ALA A 2 22.80 -4.39 27.62
N GLN A 3 23.27 -5.62 27.42
CA GLN A 3 23.79 -6.08 26.13
C GLN A 3 22.63 -6.22 25.15
N THR A 4 22.79 -5.69 23.93
CA THR A 4 21.85 -5.89 22.84
C THR A 4 21.86 -7.37 22.44
N PRO A 5 20.72 -8.07 22.40
CA PRO A 5 20.64 -9.46 21.95
C PRO A 5 21.19 -9.60 20.52
N THR A 6 22.05 -10.57 20.27
CA THR A 6 22.72 -10.75 18.97
C THR A 6 22.23 -11.97 18.19
N SER A 7 21.37 -12.80 18.79
CA SER A 7 20.81 -13.97 18.15
C SER A 7 19.29 -14.09 18.36
N TYR A 8 18.64 -14.87 17.51
CA TYR A 8 17.21 -15.20 17.64
C TYR A 8 16.89 -15.87 18.98
N GLU A 9 17.79 -16.73 19.46
CA GLU A 9 17.67 -17.43 20.74
C GLU A 9 17.75 -16.47 21.93
N ASP A 10 18.58 -15.43 21.85
CA ASP A 10 18.66 -14.38 22.88
C ASP A 10 17.39 -13.53 22.94
N ILE A 11 16.72 -13.31 21.79
CA ILE A 11 15.45 -12.58 21.72
C ILE A 11 14.31 -13.44 22.29
N CYS A 12 14.27 -14.73 21.96
CA CYS A 12 13.29 -15.66 22.53
C CYS A 12 13.44 -15.83 24.05
N ALA A 13 14.68 -15.80 24.57
CA ALA A 13 14.96 -15.88 26.01
C ALA A 13 14.53 -14.62 26.79
N LEU A 14 14.21 -13.51 26.11
CA LEU A 14 13.69 -12.28 26.72
C LEU A 14 12.16 -12.28 26.82
N VAL A 15 11.48 -13.20 26.14
CA VAL A 15 10.03 -13.36 26.26
C VAL A 15 9.75 -14.21 27.49
N PRO A 16 9.05 -13.68 28.51
CA PRO A 16 8.71 -14.45 29.71
C PRO A 16 7.93 -15.73 29.35
N ASP A 17 8.20 -16.85 30.06
CA ASP A 17 7.60 -18.17 29.79
C ASP A 17 6.06 -18.21 29.86
N ASP A 18 5.42 -17.15 30.37
CA ASP A 18 3.96 -16.98 30.48
C ASP A 18 3.33 -16.21 29.31
N TYR A 19 4.11 -15.77 28.32
CA TYR A 19 3.59 -15.23 27.07
C TYR A 19 3.31 -16.33 26.06
N GLU A 20 2.04 -16.52 25.74
CA GLU A 20 1.61 -17.41 24.66
C GLU A 20 1.91 -16.75 23.31
N ILE A 21 2.71 -17.42 22.46
CA ILE A 21 2.94 -16.96 21.10
C ILE A 21 1.61 -17.10 20.36
N LEU A 22 0.95 -15.97 20.10
CA LEU A 22 -0.39 -15.86 19.48
C LEU A 22 -0.54 -16.60 18.13
N GLY A 23 0.56 -17.04 17.52
CA GLY A 23 0.56 -17.86 16.30
C GLY A 23 0.42 -19.37 16.52
N GLN A 24 0.32 -19.87 17.76
CA GLN A 24 0.19 -21.30 18.07
C GLN A 24 -1.16 -21.71 18.66
N ASP A 25 -2.07 -20.77 18.92
CA ASP A 25 -3.45 -21.10 19.28
C ASP A 25 -4.26 -21.33 17.98
N PRO A 26 -4.67 -22.57 17.66
CA PRO A 26 -5.53 -22.82 16.51
C PRO A 26 -6.87 -22.07 16.61
N ALA A 27 -7.32 -21.71 17.82
CA ALA A 27 -8.52 -20.88 18.01
C ALA A 27 -8.30 -19.40 17.70
N PHE A 28 -7.07 -18.94 17.42
CA PHE A 28 -6.79 -17.58 16.92
C PHE A 28 -6.71 -17.52 15.39
N LEU A 29 -6.30 -18.62 14.75
CA LEU A 29 -6.22 -18.73 13.29
C LEU A 29 -7.56 -19.11 12.64
N GLU A 30 -8.33 -20.02 13.23
CA GLU A 30 -9.65 -20.41 12.71
C GLU A 30 -10.71 -19.28 12.64
N PRO A 31 -10.78 -18.31 13.59
CA PRO A 31 -11.74 -17.21 13.50
C PRO A 31 -11.45 -16.22 12.37
N LEU A 32 -10.18 -16.06 11.95
CA LEU A 32 -9.82 -15.11 10.90
C LEU A 32 -10.16 -15.66 9.52
N GLU A 33 -9.90 -16.94 9.27
CA GLU A 33 -10.27 -17.61 8.02
C GLU A 33 -11.80 -17.72 7.89
N GLU A 34 -12.50 -18.12 8.95
CA GLU A 34 -13.97 -18.16 8.96
C GLU A 34 -14.59 -16.76 8.83
N PHE A 35 -14.04 -15.74 9.52
CA PHE A 35 -14.46 -14.34 9.32
C PHE A 35 -14.23 -13.88 7.88
N THR A 36 -13.11 -14.24 7.28
CA THR A 36 -12.79 -13.88 5.89
C THR A 36 -13.73 -14.58 4.93
N ASP A 37 -13.96 -15.89 5.06
CA ASP A 37 -14.83 -16.66 4.16
C ASP A 37 -16.32 -16.28 4.29
N THR A 38 -16.77 -15.89 5.49
CA THR A 38 -18.18 -15.52 5.71
C THR A 38 -18.44 -14.05 5.39
N SER A 39 -17.49 -13.16 5.69
CA SER A 39 -17.67 -11.71 5.50
C SER A 39 -17.27 -11.26 4.11
N ALA A 40 -16.30 -11.94 3.47
CA ALA A 40 -15.85 -11.58 2.13
C ALA A 40 -17.02 -11.52 1.16
N PRO A 41 -17.84 -12.57 0.93
CA PRO A 41 -18.90 -12.53 -0.09
C PRO A 41 -19.89 -11.38 0.13
N VAL A 42 -20.25 -11.09 1.39
CA VAL A 42 -21.14 -9.99 1.77
C VAL A 42 -20.53 -8.62 1.48
N ILE A 43 -19.20 -8.49 1.61
CA ILE A 43 -18.43 -7.28 1.33
C ILE A 43 -18.18 -7.12 -0.19
N TYR A 44 -17.90 -8.21 -0.90
CA TYR A 44 -17.80 -8.27 -2.37
C TYR A 44 -19.13 -7.83 -3.02
N ASP A 45 -20.26 -8.26 -2.45
CA ASP A 45 -21.60 -7.89 -2.91
C ASP A 45 -22.13 -6.59 -2.25
N ALA A 46 -21.35 -5.96 -1.36
CA ALA A 46 -21.76 -4.73 -0.72
C ALA A 46 -21.99 -3.66 -1.80
N PRO A 47 -23.17 -2.99 -1.79
CA PRO A 47 -23.48 -2.00 -2.80
C PRO A 47 -22.43 -0.89 -2.77
N ARG A 48 -21.99 -0.49 -3.96
CA ARG A 48 -21.16 0.70 -4.18
C ARG A 48 -21.81 1.88 -3.47
N VAL A 49 -21.27 2.28 -2.33
CA VAL A 49 -21.78 3.44 -1.59
C VAL A 49 -21.10 4.66 -2.19
N ASP A 50 -21.88 5.51 -2.87
CA ASP A 50 -21.48 6.89 -3.11
C ASP A 50 -21.39 7.58 -1.76
N VAL A 51 -20.19 7.87 -1.28
CA VAL A 51 -20.02 8.64 -0.05
C VAL A 51 -20.23 10.12 -0.39
N PRO A 52 -21.28 10.78 0.14
CA PRO A 52 -21.56 12.18 -0.19
C PRO A 52 -20.36 13.07 0.19
N GLY A 53 -19.85 13.83 -0.76
CA GLY A 53 -18.69 14.72 -0.56
C GLY A 53 -17.34 14.09 -0.94
N PHE A 54 -17.29 12.79 -1.23
CA PHE A 54 -16.08 12.13 -1.71
C PHE A 54 -15.91 12.27 -3.23
N TYR A 55 -14.88 13.00 -3.61
CA TYR A 55 -14.50 13.21 -5.01
C TYR A 55 -13.01 12.91 -5.18
N PRO A 56 -12.63 11.73 -5.72
CA PRO A 56 -11.25 11.45 -6.07
C PRO A 56 -10.76 12.49 -7.08
N LYS A 57 -9.52 12.93 -6.91
CA LYS A 57 -8.91 14.00 -7.71
C LYS A 57 -8.42 13.47 -9.05
N SER A 58 -8.37 14.33 -10.06
CA SER A 58 -7.79 13.99 -11.37
C SER A 58 -6.72 15.04 -11.76
N PRO A 59 -5.42 14.67 -11.77
CA PRO A 59 -4.88 13.36 -11.42
C PRO A 59 -5.07 13.02 -9.93
N PRO A 60 -4.97 11.74 -9.53
CA PRO A 60 -5.03 11.39 -8.11
C PRO A 60 -3.93 12.10 -7.31
N GLU A 61 -4.34 12.76 -6.23
CA GLU A 61 -3.47 13.42 -5.27
C GLU A 61 -3.08 12.42 -4.18
N TRP A 62 -1.88 12.55 -3.64
CA TRP A 62 -1.36 11.66 -2.62
C TRP A 62 -1.14 12.41 -1.32
N PHE A 63 -1.43 11.73 -0.21
CA PHE A 63 -1.26 12.23 1.14
C PHE A 63 -0.36 11.28 1.94
N VAL A 64 0.03 11.70 3.13
CA VAL A 64 0.76 10.86 4.08
C VAL A 64 0.04 10.82 5.43
N GLY A 65 -0.13 9.62 6.00
CA GLY A 65 -0.79 9.42 7.29
C GLY A 65 -0.01 8.45 8.17
N ALA A 66 0.01 8.70 9.48
CA ALA A 66 0.65 7.83 10.46
C ALA A 66 -0.32 6.86 11.14
N SER A 67 -1.63 7.09 11.01
CA SER A 67 -2.69 6.27 11.63
C SER A 67 -3.93 6.18 10.74
N LEU A 68 -4.83 5.27 11.08
CA LEU A 68 -6.13 5.13 10.43
C LEU A 68 -6.95 6.43 10.47
N ALA A 69 -6.95 7.09 11.63
CA ALA A 69 -7.70 8.32 11.82
C ALA A 69 -7.22 9.41 10.85
N GLN A 70 -5.91 9.57 10.70
CA GLN A 70 -5.34 10.51 9.72
C GLN A 70 -5.70 10.13 8.27
N ILE A 71 -5.72 8.83 7.95
CA ILE A 71 -6.11 8.36 6.61
C ILE A 71 -7.60 8.64 6.32
N ILE A 72 -8.47 8.46 7.32
CA ILE A 72 -9.92 8.71 7.20
C ILE A 72 -10.20 10.21 7.07
N ASP A 73 -9.57 11.04 7.91
CA ASP A 73 -9.64 12.50 7.84
C ASP A 73 -9.32 13.00 6.42
N GLN A 74 -8.29 12.43 5.78
CA GLN A 74 -7.92 12.80 4.41
C GLN A 74 -8.90 12.33 3.34
N GLY A 75 -9.55 11.19 3.53
CA GLY A 75 -10.58 10.72 2.61
C GLY A 75 -11.90 11.46 2.75
N PHE A 76 -12.23 11.91 3.95
CA PHE A 76 -13.54 12.45 4.29
C PHE A 76 -13.44 13.61 5.29
N PRO A 77 -12.90 14.77 4.88
CA PRO A 77 -12.72 15.92 5.77
C PRO A 77 -14.03 16.57 6.26
N ILE A 78 -15.17 16.03 5.83
CA ILE A 78 -16.53 16.45 6.23
C ILE A 78 -17.04 15.58 7.40
N LEU A 79 -16.42 14.43 7.67
CA LEU A 79 -16.76 13.64 8.84
C LEU A 79 -16.25 14.38 10.10
N PRO A 80 -17.13 14.62 11.09
CA PRO A 80 -16.70 15.19 12.37
C PRO A 80 -15.62 14.33 13.06
N ASP A 81 -14.64 14.94 13.72
CA ASP A 81 -13.55 14.24 14.43
C ASP A 81 -14.06 13.17 15.41
N ASP A 82 -15.21 13.40 16.05
CA ASP A 82 -15.85 12.46 16.98
C ASP A 82 -16.45 11.22 16.30
N GLN A 83 -16.46 11.18 14.97
CA GLN A 83 -16.85 10.03 14.16
C GLN A 83 -15.66 9.27 13.56
N ILE A 84 -14.43 9.73 13.78
CA ILE A 84 -13.21 9.07 13.31
C ILE A 84 -12.70 8.10 14.40
N PRO A 85 -12.73 6.77 14.18
CA PRO A 85 -12.23 5.84 15.18
C PRO A 85 -10.71 5.97 15.38
N GLY A 86 -10.27 6.19 16.63
CA GLY A 86 -8.84 6.11 17.01
C GLY A 86 -8.05 7.43 16.89
N ASP A 87 -8.64 8.54 17.33
CA ASP A 87 -8.00 9.87 17.46
C ASP A 87 -6.93 9.95 18.57
N GLY A 88 -6.74 8.90 19.38
CA GLY A 88 -5.68 8.78 20.37
C GLY A 88 -4.34 8.26 19.83
N GLU A 89 -3.27 8.43 20.62
CA GLU A 89 -1.89 7.95 20.38
C GLU A 89 -1.75 6.41 20.20
N GLU A 90 -2.87 5.67 20.24
CA GLU A 90 -2.98 4.20 20.15
C GLU A 90 -3.94 3.72 19.04
N GLY A 91 -4.24 4.56 18.05
CA GLY A 91 -5.12 4.24 16.92
C GLY A 91 -4.70 3.05 16.03
N PHE A 92 -5.67 2.45 15.34
CA PHE A 92 -5.45 1.42 14.33
C PHE A 92 -4.45 1.90 13.25
N TYR A 93 -3.71 0.96 12.66
CA TYR A 93 -2.63 1.23 11.68
C TYR A 93 -1.45 2.06 12.21
N LEU A 94 -1.32 2.31 13.51
CA LEU A 94 -0.08 2.90 14.03
C LEU A 94 1.10 1.95 13.86
N ASN A 95 2.16 2.47 13.23
CA ASN A 95 3.43 1.77 13.12
C ASN A 95 4.56 2.80 13.10
N TYR A 96 5.31 2.88 14.21
CA TYR A 96 6.43 3.83 14.38
C TYR A 96 7.55 3.72 13.34
N SER A 97 7.57 2.63 12.57
CA SER A 97 8.56 2.40 11.52
C SER A 97 8.11 2.84 10.13
N THR A 98 6.93 3.47 9.98
CA THR A 98 6.44 3.92 8.69
C THR A 98 5.43 5.07 8.79
N LYS A 99 5.29 5.83 7.70
CA LYS A 99 4.08 6.59 7.41
C LYS A 99 3.50 6.05 6.10
N TYR A 100 2.18 5.94 6.05
CA TYR A 100 1.44 5.43 4.91
C TYR A 100 1.31 6.52 3.86
N ILE A 101 1.67 6.22 2.62
CA ILE A 101 1.44 7.11 1.49
C ILE A 101 0.14 6.65 0.83
N GLY A 102 -0.87 7.52 0.83
CA GLY A 102 -2.23 7.14 0.47
C GLY A 102 -2.74 7.91 -0.75
N THR A 103 -3.60 7.27 -1.53
CA THR A 103 -4.46 7.97 -2.49
C THR A 103 -5.79 7.26 -2.65
N PHE A 104 -6.79 8.01 -3.09
CA PHE A 104 -8.11 7.53 -3.41
C PHE A 104 -8.30 7.49 -4.93
N LEU A 105 -8.78 6.37 -5.46
CA LEU A 105 -9.01 6.24 -6.91
C LEU A 105 -10.50 6.31 -7.28
N ASP A 106 -10.76 6.53 -8.57
CA ASP A 106 -12.08 6.68 -9.16
C ASP A 106 -12.50 5.46 -10.01
N PRO A 107 -13.14 4.45 -9.41
CA PRO A 107 -13.54 3.22 -10.10
C PRO A 107 -14.83 3.36 -10.90
N ASP A 108 -15.61 4.41 -10.64
CA ASP A 108 -16.89 4.70 -11.30
C ASP A 108 -16.71 5.46 -12.62
N ARG A 109 -15.46 5.52 -13.11
CA ARG A 109 -15.09 6.02 -14.44
C ARG A 109 -15.55 7.46 -14.70
N ARG A 110 -15.65 8.31 -13.67
CA ARG A 110 -15.93 9.74 -13.88
C ARG A 110 -14.82 10.37 -14.70
N TYR A 111 -13.60 9.86 -14.58
CA TYR A 111 -12.47 10.25 -15.40
C TYR A 111 -12.20 9.26 -16.55
N THR A 112 -11.83 8.00 -16.26
CA THR A 112 -11.50 7.00 -17.28
C THR A 112 -11.59 5.55 -16.76
N ASP A 113 -11.29 4.55 -17.60
CA ASP A 113 -11.28 3.13 -17.21
C ASP A 113 -10.09 2.72 -16.32
N LEU A 114 -8.97 3.44 -16.38
CA LEU A 114 -7.71 3.03 -15.73
C LEU A 114 -7.14 4.16 -14.86
N ALA A 115 -6.59 3.79 -13.71
CA ALA A 115 -5.61 4.61 -13.00
C ALA A 115 -4.23 4.01 -13.20
N VAL A 116 -3.23 4.83 -13.52
CA VAL A 116 -1.85 4.38 -13.71
C VAL A 116 -0.97 5.08 -12.68
N VAL A 117 -0.31 4.31 -11.83
CA VAL A 117 0.64 4.79 -10.83
C VAL A 117 2.05 4.39 -11.25
N ARG A 118 2.98 5.33 -11.14
CA ARG A 118 4.41 5.16 -11.42
C ARG A 118 5.24 5.56 -10.23
N ILE A 119 6.14 4.69 -9.83
CA ILE A 119 7.03 4.90 -8.68
C ILE A 119 8.43 4.42 -9.01
N LYS A 120 9.43 5.05 -8.41
CA LYS A 120 10.74 4.42 -8.21
C LYS A 120 10.67 3.58 -6.94
N ALA A 121 10.90 2.28 -7.06
CA ALA A 121 11.02 1.37 -5.92
C ALA A 121 12.27 1.74 -5.10
N PRO A 122 12.16 1.89 -3.77
CA PRO A 122 13.32 1.93 -2.90
C PRO A 122 14.02 0.57 -2.93
N ARG A 123 15.35 0.57 -2.80
CA ARG A 123 16.12 -0.66 -2.71
C ARG A 123 15.78 -1.40 -1.41
N THR A 124 15.43 -2.67 -1.54
CA THR A 124 15.24 -3.62 -0.45
C THR A 124 16.31 -4.71 -0.50
N PRO A 125 16.68 -5.28 0.66
CA PRO A 125 17.53 -6.45 0.69
C PRO A 125 16.77 -7.65 0.10
N ALA A 126 17.45 -8.47 -0.70
CA ALA A 126 16.86 -9.66 -1.30
C ALA A 126 16.74 -10.83 -0.31
N THR A 127 16.32 -10.61 0.94
CA THR A 127 16.46 -11.61 2.02
C THR A 127 15.70 -12.92 1.82
N GLU A 128 14.84 -13.02 0.80
CA GLU A 128 14.07 -14.23 0.49
C GLU A 128 14.95 -15.45 0.17
N GLU A 129 16.16 -15.23 -0.36
CA GLU A 129 17.11 -16.30 -0.71
C GLU A 129 18.29 -16.35 0.30
N GLY A 130 18.16 -15.64 1.44
CA GLY A 130 19.13 -15.63 2.54
C GLY A 130 20.28 -14.60 2.39
N GLU A 131 20.17 -13.67 1.46
CA GLU A 131 21.15 -12.62 1.22
C GLU A 131 21.29 -11.70 2.43
N ALA A 132 22.52 -11.24 2.66
CA ALA A 132 22.81 -10.28 3.71
C ALA A 132 22.21 -8.90 3.38
N VAL A 133 21.71 -8.22 4.42
CA VAL A 133 21.31 -6.81 4.34
C VAL A 133 22.56 -5.94 4.15
N ASP A 134 22.51 -5.03 3.19
CA ASP A 134 23.51 -3.99 2.98
C ASP A 134 23.01 -2.69 3.63
N PRO A 135 23.40 -2.39 4.89
CA PRO A 135 22.89 -1.23 5.61
C PRO A 135 23.34 0.11 5.00
N VAL A 136 24.27 0.12 4.04
CA VAL A 136 24.69 1.33 3.34
C VAL A 136 23.83 1.57 2.11
N ASN A 137 23.45 0.50 1.40
CA ASN A 137 22.79 0.62 0.11
C ASN A 137 21.30 0.32 0.14
N ASP A 138 20.81 -0.46 1.11
CA ASP A 138 19.40 -0.75 1.27
C ASP A 138 18.69 0.44 1.92
N GLN A 139 17.62 0.87 1.26
CA GLN A 139 16.90 2.09 1.61
C GLN A 139 15.75 1.81 2.57
N VAL A 140 15.11 0.65 2.43
CA VAL A 140 14.03 0.20 3.31
C VAL A 140 14.19 -1.30 3.54
N ARG A 141 13.68 -1.80 4.66
CA ARG A 141 13.60 -3.25 4.88
C ARG A 141 12.59 -3.90 3.95
N TYR A 142 11.50 -3.20 3.67
CA TYR A 142 10.34 -3.70 2.95
C TYR A 142 9.51 -2.54 2.41
N TRP A 143 8.89 -2.71 1.25
CA TRP A 143 7.82 -1.82 0.80
C TRP A 143 6.67 -2.60 0.18
N SER A 144 5.47 -2.01 0.22
CA SER A 144 4.27 -2.62 -0.34
C SER A 144 3.30 -1.60 -0.91
N VAL A 145 2.39 -2.10 -1.74
CA VAL A 145 1.21 -1.40 -2.23
C VAL A 145 0.00 -2.29 -1.95
N CYS A 146 -0.97 -1.72 -1.26
CA CYS A 146 -2.17 -2.40 -0.81
C CYS A 146 -3.41 -1.68 -1.32
N VAL A 147 -4.40 -2.45 -1.75
CA VAL A 147 -5.72 -1.93 -2.14
C VAL A 147 -6.69 -2.24 -1.01
N HIS A 148 -7.25 -1.20 -0.42
CA HIS A 148 -8.24 -1.27 0.63
C HIS A 148 -9.61 -0.86 0.10
N GLN A 149 -10.66 -1.44 0.68
CA GLN A 149 -12.02 -0.98 0.50
C GLN A 149 -12.34 0.07 1.57
N MET A 150 -12.66 1.30 1.18
CA MET A 150 -12.82 2.36 2.18
C MET A 150 -14.05 2.18 3.07
N SER A 151 -15.15 1.62 2.52
CA SER A 151 -16.36 1.35 3.31
C SER A 151 -16.12 0.38 4.47
N ASN A 152 -15.02 -0.37 4.42
CA ASN A 152 -14.50 -1.16 5.52
C ASN A 152 -12.97 -1.17 5.42
N ILE A 153 -12.32 -0.12 5.91
CA ILE A 153 -10.87 0.08 5.78
C ILE A 153 -9.99 -1.02 6.39
N ASN A 154 -10.56 -1.86 7.27
CA ASN A 154 -9.90 -3.08 7.77
C ASN A 154 -9.91 -4.21 6.73
N TYR A 155 -10.72 -4.11 5.69
CA TYR A 155 -10.77 -5.05 4.59
C TYR A 155 -9.70 -4.70 3.56
N LEU A 156 -8.61 -5.45 3.63
CA LEU A 156 -7.59 -5.50 2.62
C LEU A 156 -8.07 -6.39 1.47
N TRP A 157 -8.16 -5.83 0.27
CA TRP A 157 -8.47 -6.60 -0.92
C TRP A 157 -7.26 -7.36 -1.47
N GLY A 158 -6.11 -6.71 -1.46
CA GLY A 158 -4.87 -7.30 -1.91
C GLY A 158 -3.67 -6.41 -1.62
N CYS A 159 -2.60 -7.01 -1.13
CA CYS A 159 -1.30 -6.36 -0.97
C CYS A 159 -0.29 -7.10 -1.84
N ALA A 160 0.56 -6.33 -2.51
CA ALA A 160 1.79 -6.84 -3.07
C ALA A 160 2.99 -6.14 -2.44
N TYR A 161 4.07 -6.88 -2.25
CA TYR A 161 5.33 -6.36 -1.72
C TYR A 161 6.42 -6.28 -2.78
N ASP A 162 7.55 -5.69 -2.40
CA ASP A 162 8.68 -5.37 -3.27
C ASP A 162 9.14 -6.51 -4.18
N GLY A 163 9.24 -7.74 -3.66
CA GLY A 163 9.63 -8.92 -4.44
C GLY A 163 8.61 -9.38 -5.48
N GLN A 164 7.35 -8.93 -5.40
CA GLN A 164 6.26 -9.34 -6.30
C GLN A 164 6.04 -8.35 -7.46
N PHE A 165 6.58 -7.14 -7.40
CA PHE A 165 6.43 -6.18 -8.49
C PHE A 165 7.44 -6.44 -9.60
N LYS A 166 6.99 -6.30 -10.84
CA LYS A 166 7.84 -6.35 -12.01
C LYS A 166 8.36 -4.96 -12.36
N PRO A 167 9.69 -4.75 -12.50
CA PRO A 167 10.26 -3.55 -13.08
C PRO A 167 9.77 -3.29 -14.50
N ASP A 168 9.60 -2.01 -14.83
CA ASP A 168 9.27 -1.54 -16.17
C ASP A 168 10.35 -2.00 -17.17
N PRO A 169 10.00 -2.22 -18.45
CA PRO A 169 10.96 -2.66 -19.46
C PRO A 169 12.17 -1.73 -19.56
N GLY A 170 13.37 -2.27 -19.38
CA GLY A 170 14.63 -1.52 -19.44
C GLY A 170 14.97 -0.74 -18.17
N SER A 171 14.21 -0.91 -17.08
CA SER A 171 14.51 -0.35 -15.77
C SER A 171 14.77 -1.44 -14.73
N THR A 172 15.51 -1.09 -13.68
CA THR A 172 15.71 -1.92 -12.49
C THR A 172 14.87 -1.46 -11.30
N ASP A 173 14.33 -0.24 -11.34
CA ASP A 173 13.70 0.39 -10.18
C ASP A 173 12.40 1.13 -10.50
N GLN A 174 12.04 1.34 -11.76
CA GLN A 174 10.77 1.95 -12.14
C GLN A 174 9.68 0.88 -12.14
N ILE A 175 8.57 1.17 -11.48
CA ILE A 175 7.40 0.29 -11.40
C ILE A 175 6.19 1.07 -11.87
N THR A 176 5.52 0.56 -12.90
CA THR A 176 4.18 0.99 -13.31
C THR A 176 3.15 -0.02 -12.85
N ILE A 177 2.13 0.47 -12.14
CA ILE A 177 0.97 -0.30 -11.67
C ILE A 177 -0.28 0.29 -12.30
N VAL A 178 -1.07 -0.54 -12.97
CA VAL A 178 -2.36 -0.17 -13.53
C VAL A 178 -3.46 -0.68 -12.61
N PHE A 179 -4.35 0.20 -12.19
CA PHE A 179 -5.55 -0.15 -11.45
C PHE A 179 -6.79 -0.03 -12.34
N SER A 180 -7.66 -1.03 -12.27
CA SER A 180 -8.95 -1.05 -12.99
C SER A 180 -9.92 -2.02 -12.33
N ASN A 181 -11.18 -2.05 -12.76
CA ASN A 181 -12.01 -3.23 -12.53
C ASN A 181 -11.42 -4.42 -13.30
N GLU A 182 -11.69 -5.64 -12.86
CA GLU A 182 -11.16 -6.86 -13.48
C GLU A 182 -11.59 -6.99 -14.95
N SER A 183 -12.84 -6.67 -15.27
CA SER A 183 -13.38 -6.65 -16.65
C SER A 183 -12.66 -5.66 -17.58
N ASP A 184 -11.98 -4.66 -17.03
CA ASP A 184 -11.29 -3.62 -17.78
C ASP A 184 -9.76 -3.81 -17.79
N ARG A 185 -9.24 -4.89 -17.16
CA ARG A 185 -7.80 -5.19 -17.07
C ARG A 185 -7.19 -5.23 -18.47
N PRO A 186 -6.20 -4.36 -18.78
CA PRO A 186 -5.49 -4.46 -20.03
C PRO A 186 -4.77 -5.81 -20.17
N ALA A 187 -4.78 -6.37 -21.38
CA ALA A 187 -4.09 -7.62 -21.66
C ALA A 187 -2.57 -7.47 -21.51
N GLY A 188 -1.92 -8.53 -21.03
CA GLY A 188 -0.45 -8.59 -20.91
C GLY A 188 0.15 -7.89 -19.69
N LEU A 189 -0.67 -7.52 -18.70
CA LEU A 189 -0.19 -7.05 -17.39
C LEU A 189 -0.07 -8.20 -16.39
N CYS A 190 0.96 -8.16 -15.56
CA CYS A 190 1.17 -9.10 -14.46
C CYS A 190 0.29 -8.70 -13.27
N SER A 191 -0.36 -9.65 -12.60
CA SER A 191 -0.90 -9.37 -11.27
C SER A 191 0.14 -9.77 -10.23
N PRO A 192 0.64 -8.86 -9.37
CA PRO A 192 1.52 -9.24 -8.27
C PRO A 192 0.77 -9.95 -7.14
N LEU A 193 -0.58 -10.00 -7.22
CA LEU A 193 -1.45 -10.73 -6.29
C LEU A 193 -1.61 -12.21 -6.67
N GLU A 194 -1.22 -12.61 -7.89
CA GLU A 194 -1.23 -14.02 -8.29
C GLU A 194 -0.04 -14.72 -7.59
N ASN A 195 -0.30 -15.84 -6.90
CA ASN A 195 0.65 -16.52 -6.00
C ASN A 195 2.03 -16.80 -6.65
N GLY A 196 3.00 -15.93 -6.39
CA GLY A 196 4.40 -16.05 -6.78
C GLY A 196 4.98 -14.81 -7.46
N LYS A 197 6.32 -14.74 -7.60
CA LYS A 197 6.95 -13.71 -8.44
C LYS A 197 6.37 -13.77 -9.85
N PRO A 198 6.12 -12.64 -10.53
CA PRO A 198 5.53 -12.63 -11.87
C PRO A 198 6.34 -13.51 -12.86
N THR A 199 5.85 -14.72 -13.13
CA THR A 199 6.48 -15.66 -14.06
C THR A 199 5.81 -15.52 -15.43
N GLY A 200 6.40 -14.72 -16.33
CA GLY A 200 5.82 -14.55 -17.67
C GLY A 200 6.37 -13.38 -18.47
N SER A 201 5.88 -13.27 -19.71
CA SER A 201 6.23 -12.23 -20.69
C SER A 201 5.51 -10.88 -20.45
N CYS A 202 4.66 -10.78 -19.44
CA CYS A 202 3.98 -9.54 -19.07
C CYS A 202 5.00 -8.44 -18.70
N GLN A 203 4.69 -7.17 -18.97
CA GLN A 203 5.69 -6.08 -18.95
C GLN A 203 5.49 -5.06 -17.83
N TYR A 204 4.29 -5.01 -17.25
CA TYR A 204 3.87 -4.03 -16.25
C TYR A 204 2.92 -4.70 -15.26
N ASN A 205 2.64 -4.04 -14.15
CA ASN A 205 1.81 -4.59 -13.07
C ASN A 205 0.36 -4.12 -13.19
N TRP A 206 -0.56 -4.94 -12.69
CA TRP A 206 -1.97 -4.65 -12.59
C TRP A 206 -2.49 -5.07 -11.22
N MET A 207 -3.36 -4.25 -10.63
CA MET A 207 -4.10 -4.60 -9.42
C MET A 207 -5.57 -4.19 -9.58
N PRO A 208 -6.52 -4.96 -9.04
CA PRO A 208 -7.94 -4.62 -9.13
C PRO A 208 -8.31 -3.42 -8.24
N TYR A 209 -9.39 -2.72 -8.60
CA TYR A 209 -10.12 -1.89 -7.64
C TYR A 209 -10.85 -2.76 -6.62
N ALA A 210 -10.82 -2.36 -5.35
CA ALA A 210 -11.49 -3.09 -4.27
C ALA A 210 -12.96 -2.72 -4.07
N SER A 211 -13.39 -1.54 -4.49
CA SER A 211 -14.76 -1.03 -4.25
C SER A 211 -15.07 0.19 -5.14
N SER A 212 -16.19 0.89 -4.88
CA SER A 212 -16.49 2.23 -5.45
C SER A 212 -15.62 3.35 -4.87
N THR A 213 -14.86 3.08 -3.81
CA THR A 213 -13.94 4.03 -3.20
C THR A 213 -12.66 3.30 -2.76
N PRO A 214 -11.83 2.86 -3.72
CA PRO A 214 -10.59 2.17 -3.43
C PRO A 214 -9.58 3.15 -2.82
N LEU A 215 -9.04 2.75 -1.68
CA LEU A 215 -7.90 3.39 -1.06
C LEU A 215 -6.65 2.60 -1.42
N ILE A 216 -5.67 3.26 -2.03
CA ILE A 216 -4.35 2.70 -2.25
C ILE A 216 -3.45 3.18 -1.13
N LEU A 217 -2.86 2.24 -0.40
CA LEU A 217 -1.85 2.53 0.63
C LEU A 217 -0.52 1.93 0.23
N MET A 218 0.51 2.77 0.23
CA MET A 218 1.89 2.34 0.12
C MET A 218 2.60 2.44 1.48
N ARG A 219 3.49 1.50 1.74
CA ARG A 219 4.28 1.46 2.97
C ARG A 219 5.76 1.36 2.63
N GLN A 220 6.57 2.10 3.37
CA GLN A 220 8.03 1.97 3.39
C GLN A 220 8.40 1.64 4.83
N LEU A 221 8.71 0.37 5.11
CA LEU A 221 8.92 -0.11 6.46
C LEU A 221 10.39 -0.02 6.83
N THR A 222 10.65 0.61 7.98
CA THR A 222 12.00 0.74 8.56
C THR A 222 12.97 1.35 7.55
N PRO A 223 12.73 2.59 7.08
CA PRO A 223 13.65 3.25 6.18
C PRO A 223 14.99 3.47 6.87
N ASN A 224 16.06 3.32 6.09
CA ASN A 224 17.40 3.70 6.48
C ASN A 224 17.41 5.20 6.85
N PRO A 225 18.00 5.63 7.97
CA PRO A 225 18.14 7.04 8.30
C PRO A 225 18.78 7.91 7.20
N ASP A 226 19.66 7.32 6.39
CA ASP A 226 20.30 8.01 5.25
C ASP A 226 19.37 8.13 4.02
N PHE A 227 18.24 7.41 4.01
CA PHE A 227 17.19 7.52 2.99
C PHE A 227 16.21 8.66 3.34
N ALA A 228 16.72 9.90 3.29
CA ALA A 228 15.98 11.11 3.68
C ALA A 228 14.65 11.31 2.94
N GLN A 229 14.49 10.74 1.75
CA GLN A 229 13.26 10.82 0.94
C GLN A 229 12.13 9.90 1.45
N ALA A 230 12.37 9.08 2.47
CA ALA A 230 11.33 8.23 3.03
C ALA A 230 10.17 9.08 3.59
N ALA A 231 8.94 8.60 3.37
CA ALA A 231 7.74 9.29 3.88
C ALA A 231 7.74 9.41 5.42
N LEU A 232 8.40 8.49 6.13
CA LEU A 232 8.55 8.54 7.57
C LEU A 232 9.17 9.86 8.07
N PHE A 233 10.12 10.41 7.31
CA PHE A 233 10.86 11.62 7.67
C PHE A 233 10.22 12.92 7.16
N TYR A 234 9.03 12.84 6.55
CA TYR A 234 8.30 14.03 6.14
C TYR A 234 7.65 14.70 7.34
N GLU A 235 7.92 16.00 7.55
CA GLU A 235 7.40 16.81 8.66
C GLU A 235 6.47 17.95 8.19
N GLY A 236 6.17 18.01 6.89
CA GLY A 236 5.27 19.03 6.33
C GLY A 236 3.79 18.72 6.52
N ASP A 237 2.94 19.47 5.82
CA ASP A 237 1.50 19.26 5.82
C ASP A 237 1.17 17.90 5.17
N PRO A 238 0.53 16.95 5.88
CA PRO A 238 0.19 15.63 5.35
C PRO A 238 -0.67 15.65 4.07
N ASN A 239 -1.31 16.79 3.77
CA ASN A 239 -2.20 17.00 2.62
C ASN A 239 -1.59 17.80 1.49
N ASP A 240 -0.42 18.39 1.70
CA ASP A 240 0.28 19.10 0.64
C ASP A 240 1.01 18.09 -0.24
N SER A 241 0.27 17.55 -1.22
CA SER A 241 0.78 16.57 -2.18
C SER A 241 2.01 17.10 -2.94
N ASP A 242 2.13 18.41 -3.17
CA ASP A 242 3.27 19.00 -3.87
C ASP A 242 4.50 19.07 -2.95
N ALA A 243 4.33 19.46 -1.69
CA ALA A 243 5.40 19.41 -0.70
C ALA A 243 5.87 17.98 -0.41
N LEU A 244 4.93 17.02 -0.32
CA LEU A 244 5.25 15.60 -0.18
C LEU A 244 6.01 15.08 -1.41
N ALA A 245 5.60 15.48 -2.62
CA ALA A 245 6.32 15.15 -3.85
C ALA A 245 7.72 15.75 -3.88
N ALA A 246 7.90 16.98 -3.41
CA ALA A 246 9.19 17.64 -3.31
C ALA A 246 10.13 16.92 -2.32
N HIS A 247 9.60 16.46 -1.18
CA HIS A 247 10.35 15.69 -0.18
C HIS A 247 10.80 14.33 -0.70
N MET A 248 9.84 13.55 -1.23
CA MET A 248 10.10 12.18 -1.67
C MET A 248 10.86 12.10 -3.01
N GLY A 249 10.81 13.16 -3.81
CA GLY A 249 11.49 13.23 -5.10
C GLY A 249 11.07 12.12 -6.06
N ALA A 250 12.02 11.30 -6.52
CA ALA A 250 11.75 10.20 -7.45
C ALA A 250 10.93 9.06 -6.84
N TYR A 251 10.88 8.95 -5.51
CA TYR A 251 10.13 7.91 -4.78
C TYR A 251 8.66 8.28 -4.58
N PHE A 252 8.27 9.52 -4.92
CA PHE A 252 6.89 9.95 -4.88
C PHE A 252 6.06 9.24 -5.97
N PRO A 253 4.91 8.64 -5.64
CA PRO A 253 4.02 8.05 -6.64
C PRO A 253 3.39 9.11 -7.53
N ARG A 254 3.59 8.96 -8.84
CA ARG A 254 2.95 9.79 -9.84
C ARG A 254 1.80 9.03 -10.47
N SER A 255 0.62 9.62 -10.45
CA SER A 255 -0.58 8.95 -10.90
C SER A 255 -1.33 9.74 -11.97
N THR A 256 -2.06 9.04 -12.82
CA THR A 256 -2.92 9.63 -13.85
C THR A 256 -4.07 8.70 -14.17
N TYR A 257 -5.18 9.26 -14.67
CA TYR A 257 -6.26 8.49 -15.27
C TYR A 257 -6.12 8.46 -16.78
N CYS A 258 -6.41 7.31 -17.41
CA CYS A 258 -6.41 7.18 -18.85
C CYS A 258 -7.32 6.05 -19.37
N SER A 259 -7.76 6.17 -20.62
CA SER A 259 -8.50 5.10 -21.28
C SER A 259 -7.60 3.90 -21.59
N ASN A 260 -8.22 2.73 -21.76
CA ASN A 260 -7.58 1.54 -22.29
C ASN A 260 -6.83 1.81 -23.62
N LEU A 261 -7.42 2.62 -24.51
CA LEU A 261 -6.80 2.99 -25.78
C LEU A 261 -5.50 3.80 -25.58
N ALA A 262 -5.50 4.75 -24.65
CA ALA A 262 -4.32 5.55 -24.32
C ALA A 262 -3.21 4.68 -23.70
N TRP A 263 -3.59 3.70 -22.87
CA TRP A 263 -2.67 2.69 -22.37
C TRP A 263 -2.00 1.91 -23.50
N TYR A 264 -2.78 1.35 -24.43
CA TYR A 264 -2.21 0.56 -25.53
C TYR A 264 -1.32 1.39 -26.46
N ARG A 265 -1.66 2.66 -26.72
CA ARG A 265 -0.92 3.53 -27.65
C ARG A 265 0.36 4.10 -27.08
N HIS A 266 0.33 4.58 -25.84
CA HIS A 266 1.43 5.35 -25.27
C HIS A 266 1.53 5.19 -23.75
N ARG A 267 0.95 4.13 -23.18
CA ARG A 267 1.02 3.83 -21.74
C ARG A 267 0.57 5.01 -20.86
N CYS A 268 -0.24 5.93 -21.36
CA CYS A 268 -0.70 7.09 -20.60
C CYS A 268 0.44 8.06 -20.19
N THR A 269 1.46 8.22 -21.04
CA THR A 269 2.56 9.18 -20.85
C THR A 269 2.40 10.50 -21.63
N ARG A 270 1.21 10.77 -22.17
CA ARG A 270 0.89 12.00 -22.91
C ARG A 270 -0.22 12.76 -22.23
#